data_AF-A0A0L7QYP4-F1
#
_entry.id   AF-A0A0L7QYP4-F1
#
_cell.length_a   1.000
_cell.length_b   1.000
_cell.length_c   1.000
_cell.angle_alpha   90.00
_cell.angle_beta   90.00
_cell.angle_gamma   90.00
#
_symmetry.space_group_name_H-M   'P 1'
#
loop_
_entity.id
_entity.type
_entity.pdbx_description
1 polymer ?
#
loop_
_entity_poly.entity_id
_entity_poly.type
_entity_poly.pdbx_seq_one_letter_code
_entity_poly.pdbx_strand_id
1 'polypeptide(L)'
;MPAVVIFCIFLVYRDKIDTYQAVLSVTLIMHNIFLIGRPRPDFFWRCFPDGQTNPDFKCNGNPVVIRDGKKSFPSGHSSFAFASFGFIALYVAGKLHTFSLVGKGQSWKLCAFVLPICIALVIALSRTCDYHHHWQDVVAGSVIGYFLAYMCYRHYYPPLDSQICHKPYAALTLQIQLEYTRNRNEQIKWI
;
A
#
# COMPACT_ATOMS: atom_id res chain seq x y z
N MET A 1 6.59 8.73 -3.75
CA MET A 1 5.27 9.32 -3.46
C MET A 1 4.86 9.16 -1.99
N PRO A 2 4.79 7.96 -1.38
CA PRO A 2 4.52 7.82 0.06
C PRO A 2 5.56 8.49 0.95
N ALA A 3 6.85 8.44 0.57
CA ALA A 3 7.92 9.12 1.29
C ALA A 3 7.71 10.64 1.44
N VAL A 4 7.11 11.30 0.45
CA VAL A 4 6.86 12.75 0.51
C VAL A 4 5.81 13.06 1.57
N VAL A 5 4.69 12.32 1.57
CA VAL A 5 3.62 12.52 2.56
C VAL A 5 4.11 12.21 3.97
N ILE A 6 4.85 11.11 4.15
CA ILE A 6 5.46 10.74 5.43
C ILE A 6 6.42 11.84 5.89
N PHE A 7 7.26 12.37 4.99
CA PHE A 7 8.16 13.46 5.31
C PHE A 7 7.43 14.76 5.68
N CYS A 8 6.36 15.14 4.96
CA CYS A 8 5.54 16.28 5.32
C CYS A 8 4.91 16.12 6.71
N ILE A 9 4.38 14.94 7.03
CA ILE A 9 3.84 14.62 8.36
C ILE A 9 4.95 14.66 9.42
N PHE A 10 6.16 14.16 9.10
CA PHE A 10 7.32 14.29 9.99
C PHE A 10 7.66 15.76 10.27
N LEU A 11 7.62 16.65 9.27
CA LEU A 11 7.90 18.07 9.50
C LEU A 11 6.90 18.72 10.45
N VAL A 12 5.62 18.31 10.39
CA VAL A 12 4.53 18.83 11.24
C VAL A 12 4.58 18.26 12.65
N TYR A 13 4.68 16.94 12.81
CA TYR A 13 4.55 16.28 14.11
C TYR A 13 5.88 15.98 14.79
N ARG A 14 7.00 15.99 14.05
CA ARG A 14 8.36 15.71 14.52
C ARG A 14 8.51 14.37 15.27
N ASP A 15 7.60 13.42 15.04
CA ASP A 15 7.64 12.09 15.64
C ASP A 15 8.53 11.14 14.81
N LYS A 16 9.71 10.86 15.34
CA LYS A 16 10.68 9.95 14.71
C LYS A 16 10.20 8.51 14.70
N ILE A 17 9.58 8.04 15.79
CA ILE A 17 9.15 6.64 15.92
C ILE A 17 8.08 6.35 14.87
N ASP A 18 7.10 7.24 14.76
CA ASP A 18 6.08 7.14 13.73
C ASP A 18 6.65 7.12 12.32
N THR A 19 7.60 7.99 12.03
CA THR A 19 8.25 8.05 10.70
C THR A 19 8.95 6.74 10.37
N TYR A 20 9.71 6.16 11.31
CA TYR A 20 10.38 4.88 11.10
C TYR A 20 9.38 3.74 10.86
N GLN A 21 8.31 3.66 11.66
CA GLN A 21 7.29 2.62 11.51
C GLN A 21 6.51 2.77 10.19
N ALA A 22 6.19 4.01 9.78
CA ALA A 22 5.55 4.28 8.50
C ALA A 22 6.46 3.87 7.31
N VAL A 23 7.74 4.19 7.37
CA VAL A 23 8.72 3.78 6.33
C VAL A 23 8.85 2.27 6.28
N LEU A 24 8.97 1.59 7.42
CA LEU A 24 9.03 0.12 7.49
C LEU A 24 7.76 -0.54 6.95
N SER A 25 6.59 0.02 7.25
CA SER A 25 5.33 -0.47 6.69
C SER A 25 5.30 -0.35 5.17
N VAL A 26 5.70 0.81 4.63
CA VAL A 26 5.73 1.02 3.17
C VAL A 26 6.73 0.08 2.50
N THR A 27 7.93 -0.08 3.06
CA THR A 27 8.91 -1.01 2.48
C THR A 27 8.38 -2.43 2.51
N LEU A 28 7.79 -2.89 3.62
CA LEU A 28 7.21 -4.22 3.73
C LEU A 28 6.12 -4.47 2.66
N ILE A 29 5.23 -3.51 2.46
CA ILE A 29 4.19 -3.60 1.41
C ILE A 29 4.84 -3.78 0.03
N MET A 30 5.84 -2.95 -0.31
CA MET A 30 6.46 -2.99 -1.64
C MET A 30 7.19 -4.31 -1.93
N HIS A 31 7.80 -4.92 -0.92
CA HIS A 31 8.50 -6.20 -1.11
C HIS A 31 7.54 -7.38 -1.30
N ASN A 32 6.31 -7.29 -0.77
CA ASN A 32 5.33 -8.38 -0.80
C ASN A 32 4.32 -8.28 -1.96
N ILE A 33 4.58 -7.45 -2.99
CA ILE A 33 3.72 -7.41 -4.17
C ILE A 33 3.97 -8.67 -5.01
N PHE A 34 2.98 -9.56 -5.03
CA PHE A 34 3.04 -10.82 -5.78
C PHE A 34 2.77 -10.62 -7.28
N LEU A 35 3.58 -11.26 -8.13
CA LEU A 35 3.38 -11.35 -9.58
C LEU A 35 3.21 -12.83 -9.95
N ILE A 36 2.00 -13.23 -10.34
CA ILE A 36 1.59 -14.63 -10.58
C ILE A 36 1.78 -15.06 -12.06
N GLY A 37 1.99 -14.12 -12.99
CA GLY A 37 2.56 -14.41 -14.31
C GLY A 37 1.60 -14.95 -15.39
N ARG A 38 0.43 -14.32 -15.58
CA ARG A 38 -0.46 -14.58 -16.73
C ARG A 38 0.09 -13.95 -18.04
N PRO A 39 -0.14 -14.53 -19.23
CA PRO A 39 0.15 -13.89 -20.52
C PRO A 39 -0.75 -12.68 -20.84
N ARG A 40 -0.18 -11.64 -21.48
CA ARG A 40 -0.87 -10.39 -21.85
C ARG A 40 -1.81 -10.64 -23.05
N PRO A 41 -2.82 -9.77 -23.31
CA PRO A 41 -3.65 -9.85 -24.51
C PRO A 41 -2.83 -9.83 -25.82
N ASP A 42 -1.68 -9.17 -25.84
CA ASP A 42 -0.76 -9.10 -26.97
C ASP A 42 0.33 -10.20 -26.97
N PHE A 43 0.24 -11.18 -26.05
CA PHE A 43 1.23 -12.24 -25.92
C PHE A 43 1.39 -13.07 -27.19
N PHE A 44 0.30 -13.30 -27.93
CA PHE A 44 0.33 -14.07 -29.18
C PHE A 44 1.29 -13.44 -30.20
N TRP A 45 1.16 -12.14 -30.46
CA TRP A 45 2.00 -11.40 -31.40
C TRP A 45 3.46 -11.25 -30.93
N ARG A 46 3.67 -11.27 -29.60
CA ARG A 46 5.02 -11.29 -29.01
C ARG A 46 5.69 -12.66 -29.13
N CYS A 47 4.91 -13.72 -29.09
CA CYS A 47 5.37 -15.11 -29.20
C CYS A 47 5.59 -15.52 -30.66
N PHE A 48 4.72 -15.07 -31.57
CA PHE A 48 4.73 -15.32 -33.01
C PHE A 48 4.66 -13.99 -33.79
N PRO A 49 5.81 -13.33 -34.07
CA PRO A 49 5.83 -12.07 -34.81
C PRO A 49 5.35 -12.24 -36.26
N ASP A 50 5.50 -13.43 -36.84
CA ASP A 50 5.05 -13.76 -38.20
C ASP A 50 3.55 -14.10 -38.28
N GLY A 51 2.85 -14.12 -37.13
CA GLY A 51 1.42 -14.47 -37.03
C GLY A 51 1.10 -15.95 -37.32
N GLN A 52 2.10 -16.76 -37.67
CA GLN A 52 1.95 -18.18 -37.96
C GLN A 52 2.42 -19.03 -36.77
N THR A 53 1.64 -20.05 -36.42
CA THR A 53 1.96 -20.99 -35.34
C THR A 53 2.75 -22.17 -35.87
N ASN A 54 3.73 -22.63 -35.10
CA ASN A 54 4.41 -23.90 -35.33
C ASN A 54 3.60 -25.06 -34.71
N PRO A 55 3.69 -26.29 -35.24
CA PRO A 55 3.01 -27.47 -34.67
C PRO A 55 3.34 -27.72 -33.19
N ASP A 56 4.56 -27.34 -32.78
CA ASP A 56 5.06 -27.49 -31.41
C ASP A 56 4.66 -26.33 -30.46
N PHE A 57 3.96 -25.29 -30.96
CA PHE A 57 3.60 -24.07 -30.22
C PHE A 57 4.77 -23.40 -29.46
N LYS A 58 6.01 -23.59 -29.93
CA LYS A 58 7.20 -22.92 -29.38
C LYS A 58 7.28 -21.49 -29.92
N CYS A 59 7.35 -20.51 -29.02
CA CYS A 59 7.56 -19.11 -29.38
C CYS A 59 8.89 -18.94 -30.15
N ASN A 60 8.83 -18.23 -31.27
CA ASN A 60 9.98 -17.87 -32.12
C ASN A 60 10.38 -16.39 -31.97
N GLY A 61 9.58 -15.58 -31.28
CA GLY A 61 9.88 -14.18 -30.97
C GLY A 61 11.05 -13.97 -30.00
N ASN A 62 11.37 -12.70 -29.73
CA ASN A 62 12.46 -12.35 -28.83
C ASN A 62 12.15 -12.80 -27.38
N PRO A 63 13.04 -13.57 -26.72
CA PRO A 63 12.80 -14.11 -25.38
C PRO A 63 12.57 -13.04 -24.31
N VAL A 64 13.14 -11.84 -24.48
CA VAL A 64 12.92 -10.70 -23.57
C VAL A 64 11.48 -10.20 -23.65
N VAL A 65 10.96 -10.06 -24.87
CA VAL A 65 9.59 -9.57 -25.15
C VAL A 65 8.54 -10.61 -24.76
N ILE A 66 8.84 -11.89 -24.99
CA ILE A 66 8.02 -13.03 -24.55
C ILE A 66 7.93 -13.06 -23.02
N ARG A 67 9.06 -12.92 -22.32
CA ARG A 67 9.08 -12.88 -20.85
C ARG A 67 8.29 -11.70 -20.29
N ASP A 68 8.35 -10.53 -20.93
CA ASP A 68 7.51 -9.38 -20.55
C ASP A 68 6.03 -9.66 -20.81
N GLY A 69 5.71 -10.32 -21.93
CA GLY A 69 4.36 -10.74 -22.26
C GLY A 69 3.77 -11.76 -21.28
N LYS A 70 4.58 -12.48 -20.49
CA LYS A 70 4.14 -13.39 -19.42
C LYS A 70 3.90 -12.69 -18.06
N LYS A 71 4.12 -11.37 -17.94
CA LYS A 71 4.00 -10.61 -16.67
C LYS A 71 2.73 -9.76 -16.62
N SER A 72 1.55 -10.38 -16.73
CA SER A 72 0.28 -9.63 -16.80
C SER A 72 -0.53 -9.66 -15.53
N PHE A 73 -0.39 -10.73 -14.74
CA PHE A 73 -1.26 -10.97 -13.60
C PHE A 73 -0.51 -11.09 -12.28
N PRO A 74 -1.00 -10.43 -11.22
CA PRO A 74 -1.87 -9.25 -11.26
C PRO A 74 -1.17 -8.04 -11.93
N SER A 75 -1.93 -7.00 -12.29
CA SER A 75 -1.35 -5.74 -12.80
C SER A 75 -0.43 -5.11 -11.75
N GLY A 76 0.89 -5.15 -11.98
CA GLY A 76 1.87 -4.59 -11.06
C GLY A 76 1.68 -3.08 -10.81
N HIS A 77 1.28 -2.32 -11.84
CA HIS A 77 1.00 -0.89 -11.72
C HIS A 77 -0.22 -0.62 -10.84
N SER A 78 -1.29 -1.40 -11.01
CA SER A 78 -2.52 -1.27 -10.22
C SER A 78 -2.28 -1.68 -8.77
N SER A 79 -1.61 -2.81 -8.55
CA SER A 79 -1.22 -3.27 -7.21
C SER A 79 -0.35 -2.25 -6.49
N PHE A 80 0.67 -1.71 -7.17
CA PHE A 80 1.57 -0.72 -6.58
C PHE A 80 0.86 0.60 -6.25
N ALA A 81 -0.05 1.05 -7.13
CA ALA A 81 -0.83 2.26 -6.90
C ALA A 81 -1.74 2.10 -5.68
N PHE A 82 -2.54 1.03 -5.61
CA PHE A 82 -3.42 0.78 -4.47
C PHE A 82 -2.67 0.45 -3.18
N ALA A 83 -1.51 -0.21 -3.25
CA ALA A 83 -0.63 -0.42 -2.12
C ALA A 83 -0.09 0.91 -1.55
N SER A 84 0.48 1.75 -2.43
CA SER A 84 1.10 3.03 -2.04
C SER A 84 0.06 4.01 -1.50
N PHE A 85 -0.94 4.32 -2.32
CA PHE A 85 -1.94 5.34 -2.01
C PHE A 85 -2.99 4.84 -1.02
N GLY A 86 -3.28 3.53 -1.00
CA GLY A 86 -4.11 2.92 0.04
C GLY A 86 -3.45 3.04 1.41
N PHE A 87 -2.14 2.79 1.52
CA PHE A 87 -1.43 3.01 2.78
C PHE A 87 -1.44 4.49 3.18
N ILE A 88 -1.17 5.42 2.25
CA ILE A 88 -1.23 6.86 2.52
C ILE A 88 -2.63 7.26 3.01
N ALA A 89 -3.69 6.76 2.37
CA ALA A 89 -5.06 7.02 2.79
C ALA A 89 -5.29 6.58 4.24
N LEU A 90 -4.96 5.32 4.57
CA LEU A 90 -5.11 4.79 5.93
C LEU A 90 -4.26 5.57 6.94
N TYR A 91 -3.02 5.90 6.59
CA TYR A 91 -2.11 6.66 7.43
C TYR A 91 -2.64 8.08 7.73
N VAL A 92 -3.07 8.81 6.71
CA VAL A 92 -3.69 10.14 6.87
C VAL A 92 -4.99 10.04 7.66
N ALA A 93 -5.81 9.03 7.41
CA ALA A 93 -7.06 8.82 8.15
C ALA A 93 -6.80 8.63 9.65
N GLY A 94 -5.77 7.85 10.01
CA GLY A 94 -5.34 7.65 11.38
C GLY A 94 -4.82 8.93 12.04
N LYS A 95 -4.00 9.72 11.33
CA LYS A 95 -3.49 11.01 11.83
C LYS A 95 -4.57 12.06 12.05
N LEU A 96 -5.57 12.10 11.17
CA LEU A 96 -6.67 13.05 11.25
C LEU A 96 -7.83 12.58 12.14
N HIS A 97 -7.76 11.36 12.69
CA HIS A 97 -8.86 10.74 13.44
C HIS A 97 -10.16 10.67 12.65
N THR A 98 -10.07 10.43 11.34
CA THR A 98 -11.20 10.56 10.41
C THR A 98 -12.40 9.70 10.80
N PHE A 99 -12.15 8.49 11.31
CA PHE A 99 -13.19 7.52 11.70
C PHE A 99 -13.33 7.35 13.21
N SER A 100 -12.49 7.99 14.01
CA SER A 100 -12.62 7.97 15.46
C SER A 100 -13.73 8.92 15.92
N LEU A 101 -14.33 8.66 17.07
CA LEU A 101 -15.40 9.48 17.66
C LEU A 101 -15.03 10.97 17.75
N VAL A 102 -13.77 11.28 17.99
CA VAL A 102 -13.26 12.66 18.12
C VAL A 102 -13.25 13.41 16.78
N GLY A 103 -13.04 12.73 15.66
CA GLY A 103 -12.92 13.36 14.33
C GLY A 103 -14.10 13.10 13.39
N LYS A 104 -15.07 12.28 13.82
CA LYS A 104 -16.26 11.94 13.04
C LYS A 104 -17.13 13.17 12.78
N GLY A 105 -17.67 13.29 11.56
CA GLY A 105 -18.54 14.41 11.16
C GLY A 105 -17.84 15.58 10.45
N GLN A 106 -16.52 15.55 10.30
CA GLN A 106 -15.77 16.59 9.58
C GLN A 106 -15.44 16.15 8.14
N SER A 107 -16.22 16.63 7.16
CA SER A 107 -16.13 16.19 5.76
C SER A 107 -14.75 16.37 5.13
N TRP A 108 -14.00 17.42 5.49
CA TRP A 108 -12.67 17.66 4.92
C TRP A 108 -11.67 16.54 5.23
N LYS A 109 -11.81 15.88 6.40
CA LYS A 109 -10.98 14.72 6.79
C LYS A 109 -11.30 13.49 5.95
N LEU A 110 -12.58 13.28 5.65
CA LEU A 110 -13.02 12.24 4.74
C LEU A 110 -12.49 12.49 3.32
N CYS A 111 -12.56 13.73 2.83
CA CYS A 111 -11.98 14.10 1.54
C CYS A 111 -10.47 13.84 1.50
N ALA A 112 -9.73 14.15 2.58
CA ALA A 112 -8.30 13.86 2.67
C ALA A 112 -7.99 12.36 2.63
N PHE A 113 -8.85 11.50 3.18
CA PHE A 113 -8.76 10.04 3.08
C PHE A 113 -9.09 9.51 1.67
N VAL A 114 -10.15 10.05 1.05
CA VAL A 114 -10.65 9.58 -0.26
C VAL A 114 -9.73 10.01 -1.39
N LEU A 115 -9.12 11.19 -1.32
CA LEU A 115 -8.29 11.75 -2.39
C LEU A 115 -7.15 10.81 -2.87
N PRO A 116 -6.30 10.24 -2.00
CA PRO A 116 -5.30 9.25 -2.42
C PRO A 116 -5.91 8.02 -3.12
N ILE A 117 -7.07 7.54 -2.67
CA ILE A 117 -7.75 6.39 -3.27
C ILE A 117 -8.24 6.75 -4.68
N CYS A 118 -8.79 7.95 -4.87
CA CYS A 118 -9.16 8.44 -6.20
C CYS A 118 -7.96 8.55 -7.14
N ILE A 119 -6.80 9.01 -6.66
CA ILE A 119 -5.57 9.05 -7.45
C ILE A 119 -5.15 7.63 -7.87
N ALA A 120 -5.21 6.67 -6.93
CA ALA A 120 -4.93 5.27 -7.24
C ALA A 120 -5.88 4.69 -8.30
N LEU A 121 -7.17 5.04 -8.22
CA LEU A 121 -8.18 4.63 -9.17
C LEU A 121 -7.91 5.20 -10.57
N VAL A 122 -7.58 6.49 -10.69
CA VAL A 122 -7.22 7.11 -11.98
C VAL A 122 -6.00 6.41 -12.59
N ILE A 123 -4.98 6.11 -11.78
CA ILE A 123 -3.79 5.37 -12.25
C ILE A 123 -4.19 3.98 -12.74
N ALA A 124 -5.01 3.24 -12.00
CA ALA A 124 -5.46 1.91 -12.39
C ALA A 124 -6.31 1.92 -13.68
N LEU A 125 -7.25 2.86 -13.80
CA LEU A 125 -8.10 3.04 -14.98
C LEU A 125 -7.27 3.41 -16.21
N SER A 126 -6.23 4.22 -16.05
CA SER A 126 -5.32 4.55 -17.17
C SER A 126 -4.65 3.31 -17.79
N ARG A 127 -4.52 2.20 -17.03
CA ARG A 127 -3.96 0.93 -17.54
C ARG A 127 -4.98 0.09 -18.31
N THR A 128 -6.27 0.34 -18.12
CA THR A 128 -7.34 -0.30 -18.91
C THR A 128 -7.58 0.39 -20.25
N CYS A 129 -7.37 1.71 -20.32
CA CYS A 129 -7.53 2.48 -21.56
C CYS A 129 -6.53 2.09 -22.66
N ASP A 130 -5.35 1.59 -22.27
CA ASP A 130 -4.29 1.22 -23.23
C ASP A 130 -4.52 -0.16 -23.90
N TYR A 131 -5.67 -0.85 -23.69
CA TYR A 131 -6.02 -2.18 -24.23
C TYR A 131 -5.00 -3.33 -23.98
N HIS A 132 -3.89 -3.08 -23.31
CA HIS A 132 -2.85 -4.06 -23.00
C HIS A 132 -3.13 -4.92 -21.76
N HIS A 133 -4.19 -4.65 -21.02
CA HIS A 133 -4.51 -5.36 -19.78
C HIS A 133 -6.00 -5.73 -19.74
N HIS A 134 -6.29 -6.97 -19.36
CA HIS A 134 -7.65 -7.32 -19.00
C HIS A 134 -8.05 -6.54 -17.75
N TRP A 135 -9.25 -5.96 -17.76
CA TRP A 135 -9.79 -5.24 -16.60
C TRP A 135 -9.79 -6.11 -15.32
N GLN A 136 -9.93 -7.43 -15.46
CA GLN A 136 -9.84 -8.40 -14.38
C GLN A 136 -8.48 -8.35 -13.66
N ASP A 137 -7.39 -8.21 -14.40
CA ASP A 137 -6.03 -8.18 -13.87
C ASP A 137 -5.76 -6.87 -13.11
N VAL A 138 -6.40 -5.78 -13.55
CA VAL A 138 -6.38 -4.46 -12.91
C VAL A 138 -7.16 -4.51 -11.60
N VAL A 139 -8.39 -5.04 -11.60
CA VAL A 139 -9.23 -5.17 -10.40
C VAL A 139 -8.58 -6.09 -9.37
N ALA A 140 -8.09 -7.26 -9.79
CA ALA A 140 -7.39 -8.19 -8.89
C ALA A 140 -6.14 -7.53 -8.29
N GLY A 141 -5.35 -6.82 -9.10
CA GLY A 141 -4.19 -6.07 -8.61
C GLY A 141 -4.56 -5.00 -7.60
N SER A 142 -5.60 -4.20 -7.88
CA SER A 142 -6.11 -3.18 -6.95
C SER A 142 -6.54 -3.76 -5.61
N VAL A 143 -7.27 -4.89 -5.61
CA VAL A 143 -7.74 -5.58 -4.39
C VAL A 143 -6.54 -6.10 -3.59
N ILE A 144 -5.60 -6.79 -4.23
CA ILE A 144 -4.40 -7.33 -3.58
C ILE A 144 -3.56 -6.19 -2.99
N GLY A 145 -3.32 -5.13 -3.76
CA GLY A 145 -2.55 -3.97 -3.32
C GLY A 145 -3.17 -3.29 -2.10
N TYR A 146 -4.49 -3.03 -2.13
CA TYR A 146 -5.19 -2.43 -1.00
C TYR A 146 -5.22 -3.36 0.23
N PHE A 147 -5.43 -4.66 0.03
CA PHE A 147 -5.41 -5.65 1.11
C PHE A 147 -4.05 -5.68 1.83
N LEU A 148 -2.94 -5.71 1.08
CA LEU A 148 -1.59 -5.66 1.64
C LEU A 148 -1.35 -4.36 2.40
N ALA A 149 -1.79 -3.22 1.85
CA ALA A 149 -1.69 -1.93 2.53
C ALA A 149 -2.46 -1.92 3.86
N TYR A 150 -3.68 -2.48 3.88
CA TYR A 150 -4.49 -2.60 5.09
C TYR A 150 -3.83 -3.51 6.13
N MET A 151 -3.35 -4.70 5.73
CA MET A 151 -2.65 -5.62 6.62
C MET A 151 -1.42 -4.99 7.26
N CYS A 152 -0.57 -4.34 6.46
CA CYS A 152 0.64 -3.68 6.97
C CYS A 152 0.28 -2.49 7.86
N TYR A 153 -0.71 -1.68 7.47
CA TYR A 153 -1.19 -0.60 8.34
C TYR A 153 -1.65 -1.15 9.70
N ARG A 154 -2.45 -2.22 9.72
CA ARG A 154 -2.95 -2.80 10.99
C ARG A 154 -1.88 -3.53 11.80
N HIS A 155 -0.79 -3.96 11.16
CA HIS A 155 0.36 -4.51 11.85
C HIS A 155 1.11 -3.43 12.65
N TYR A 156 1.25 -2.22 12.10
CA TYR A 156 2.01 -1.13 12.72
C TYR A 156 1.16 -0.14 13.53
N TYR A 157 -0.12 0.01 13.20
CA TYR A 157 -1.05 0.99 13.77
C TYR A 157 -2.34 0.35 14.28
N PRO A 158 -2.99 0.93 15.31
CA PRO A 158 -4.33 0.58 15.78
C PRO A 158 -5.43 0.78 14.73
N PRO A 159 -6.67 0.29 14.95
CA PRO A 159 -7.75 0.47 13.99
C PRO A 159 -8.19 1.94 13.96
N LEU A 160 -8.76 2.35 12.82
CA LEU A 160 -9.09 3.76 12.56
C LEU A 160 -10.23 4.31 13.41
N ASP A 161 -11.04 3.44 14.02
CA ASP A 161 -12.09 3.80 14.98
C ASP A 161 -11.52 4.11 16.38
N SER A 162 -10.35 3.57 16.70
CA SER A 162 -9.69 3.77 17.99
C SER A 162 -9.29 5.23 18.20
N GLN A 163 -9.38 5.70 19.45
CA GLN A 163 -8.92 7.05 19.84
C GLN A 163 -7.40 7.21 19.78
N ILE A 164 -6.64 6.11 19.69
CA ILE A 164 -5.17 6.11 19.60
C ILE A 164 -4.66 5.77 18.19
N CYS A 165 -5.51 5.84 17.17
CA CYS A 165 -5.17 5.50 15.78
C CYS A 165 -4.02 6.34 15.18
N HIS A 166 -3.69 7.49 15.76
CA HIS A 166 -2.60 8.35 15.32
C HIS A 166 -1.21 7.86 15.78
N LYS A 167 -1.11 6.93 16.74
CA LYS A 167 0.18 6.44 17.26
C LYS A 167 0.49 5.03 16.75
N PRO A 168 1.76 4.74 16.40
CA PRO A 168 2.16 3.37 16.10
C PRO A 168 2.26 2.54 17.40
N TYR A 169 2.12 1.21 17.29
CA TYR A 169 2.27 0.30 18.43
C TYR A 169 3.64 0.41 19.12
N ALA A 170 4.70 0.62 18.36
CA ALA A 170 6.05 0.79 18.93
C ALA A 170 6.13 1.98 19.91
N ALA A 171 5.45 3.10 19.60
CA ALA A 171 5.40 4.25 20.50
C ALA A 171 4.55 3.94 21.73
N LEU A 172 3.40 3.28 21.55
CA LEU A 172 2.52 2.87 22.66
C LEU A 172 3.23 1.94 23.65
N THR A 173 3.96 0.93 23.15
CA THR A 173 4.75 0.02 23.99
C THR A 173 5.84 0.75 24.76
N LEU A 174 6.55 1.68 24.11
CA LEU A 174 7.57 2.49 24.78
C LEU A 174 6.96 3.34 25.90
N GLN A 175 5.80 3.95 25.67
CA GLN A 175 5.10 4.73 26.70
C GLN A 175 4.76 3.87 27.93
N ILE A 176 4.21 2.66 27.71
CA ILE A 176 3.87 1.72 28.77
C ILE A 176 5.12 1.30 29.57
N GLN A 177 6.23 1.02 28.89
CA GLN A 177 7.50 0.63 29.54
C GLN A 177 8.10 1.75 30.40
N LEU A 178 8.05 2.99 29.89
CA LEU A 178 8.51 4.16 30.63
C LEU A 178 7.66 4.42 31.87
N GLU A 179 6.33 4.30 31.73
CA GLU A 179 5.41 4.46 32.85
C GLU A 179 5.59 3.37 33.91
N TYR A 180 5.74 2.11 33.50
CA TYR A 180 6.06 1.00 34.39
C TYR A 180 7.38 1.23 35.15
N THR A 181 8.41 1.72 34.45
CA THR A 181 9.72 2.00 35.07
C THR A 181 9.65 3.17 36.03
N ARG A 182 8.90 4.23 35.70
CA ARG A 182 8.65 5.35 36.61
C ARG A 182 7.96 4.89 37.88
N ASN A 183 6.87 4.14 37.77
CA ASN A 183 6.08 3.68 38.92
C ASN A 183 6.90 2.76 39.83
N ARG A 184 7.73 1.88 39.25
CA ARG A 184 8.67 1.03 40.01
C ARG A 184 9.73 1.85 40.76
N ASN A 185 10.30 2.88 40.12
CA ASN A 185 11.29 3.73 40.78
C ASN A 185 10.67 4.57 41.89
N GLU A 186 9.41 5.00 41.74
CA GLU A 186 8.67 5.66 42.81
C GLU A 186 8.42 4.71 43.98
N GLN A 187 8.02 3.47 43.74
CA GLN A 187 7.88 2.46 44.80
C GLN A 187 9.18 2.22 45.58
N ILE A 188 10.33 2.15 44.91
CA ILE A 188 11.64 1.97 45.57
C ILE A 188 12.01 3.17 46.45
N LYS A 189 11.60 4.40 46.11
CA LYS A 189 11.90 5.59 46.92
C LYS A 189 11.18 5.62 48.28
N TRP A 190 10.13 4.82 48.45
CA TRP A 190 9.33 4.77 49.67
C TRP A 190 9.67 3.59 50.59
N ILE A 191 10.73 2.83 50.26
CA ILE A 191 11.30 1.72 51.04
C ILE A 191 12.64 2.20 51.63
#